data_AF-A0A529NTW1-F1
#
_entry.id   AF-A0A529NTW1-F1
#
_cell.length_a   1.000
_cell.length_b   1.000
_cell.length_c   1.000
_cell.angle_alpha   90.00
_cell.angle_beta   90.00
_cell.angle_gamma   90.00
#
_symmetry.space_group_name_H-M   'P 1'
#
loop_
_entity.id
_entity.type
_entity.pdbx_description
1 polymer ?
#
loop_
_entity_poly.entity_id
_entity_poly.type
_entity_poly.pdbx_seq_one_letter_code
_entity_poly.pdbx_strand_id
1 'polypeptide(L)'
;MTGFARAVAEYDGNSIAWEVKSVNGKSIEVRLRLPQGFERLEPAVRQTIQKRFSRGNFQATLTVGRAAGHQVQPVVNEAFLKDLAGLAKRLQEQFGVAPATADGLLALRGVLDIPETIETEEARAALDGAILA
;
A
#
# COMPACT_ATOMS: atom_id res chain seq x y z
N MET A 1 -21.56 27.70 -9.66
CA MET A 1 -21.45 27.19 -8.28
C MET A 1 -20.64 25.90 -8.33
N THR A 2 -19.51 25.86 -7.61
CA THR A 2 -18.57 24.74 -7.60
C THR A 2 -18.41 24.24 -6.17
N GLY A 3 -18.45 22.92 -5.97
CA GLY A 3 -18.23 22.29 -4.68
C GLY A 3 -16.85 21.63 -4.63
N PHE A 4 -16.22 21.64 -3.47
CA PHE A 4 -15.00 20.88 -3.18
C PHE A 4 -15.13 20.21 -1.82
N ALA A 5 -14.69 18.96 -1.74
CA ALA A 5 -14.59 18.21 -0.49
C ALA A 5 -13.33 17.35 -0.50
N ARG A 6 -12.73 17.18 0.68
CA ARG A 6 -11.64 16.23 0.92
C ARG A 6 -11.93 15.45 2.19
N ALA A 7 -11.78 14.14 2.13
CA ALA A 7 -11.87 13.24 3.27
C ALA A 7 -10.60 12.39 3.33
N VAL A 8 -10.09 12.16 4.55
CA VAL A 8 -8.88 11.36 4.79
C VAL A 8 -9.19 10.34 5.88
N ALA A 9 -8.68 9.13 5.73
CA ALA A 9 -8.78 8.06 6.70
C ALA A 9 -7.45 7.28 6.75
N GLU A 10 -7.25 6.53 7.82
CA GLU A 10 -6.16 5.56 7.93
C GLU A 10 -6.76 4.20 8.24
N TYR A 11 -6.25 3.16 7.58
CA TYR A 11 -6.68 1.79 7.79
C TYR A 11 -5.50 0.84 7.64
N ASP A 12 -5.19 0.09 8.69
CA ASP A 12 -4.14 -0.95 8.71
C ASP A 12 -2.80 -0.47 8.10
N GLY A 13 -2.33 0.69 8.56
CA GLY A 13 -1.09 1.29 8.06
C GLY A 13 -1.17 1.90 6.65
N ASN A 14 -2.35 1.94 6.03
CA ASN A 14 -2.60 2.64 4.77
C ASN A 14 -3.23 4.02 5.04
N SER A 15 -2.78 5.04 4.31
CA SER A 15 -3.45 6.33 4.24
C SER A 15 -4.39 6.36 3.02
N ILE A 16 -5.64 6.77 3.25
CA ILE A 16 -6.68 6.83 2.24
C ILE A 16 -7.13 8.29 2.14
N ALA A 17 -7.20 8.84 0.94
CA ALA A 17 -7.71 10.18 0.70
C ALA A 17 -8.65 10.23 -0.50
N TRP A 18 -9.84 10.78 -0.28
CA TRP A 18 -10.78 11.16 -1.32
C TRP A 18 -10.78 12.67 -1.52
N GLU A 19 -10.65 13.11 -2.76
CA GLU A 19 -10.89 14.50 -3.15
C GLU A 19 -11.98 14.55 -4.21
N VAL A 20 -13.02 15.36 -3.97
CA VAL A 20 -14.17 15.49 -4.86
C VAL A 20 -14.36 16.96 -5.23
N LYS A 21 -14.36 17.23 -6.54
CA LYS A 21 -14.74 18.51 -7.13
C LYS A 21 -16.06 18.34 -7.85
N SER A 22 -16.95 19.31 -7.74
CA SER A 22 -18.22 19.30 -8.46
C SER A 22 -18.54 20.66 -9.07
N VAL A 23 -19.27 20.63 -10.18
CA VAL A 23 -19.84 21.83 -10.82
C VAL A 23 -21.29 21.58 -11.19
N ASN A 24 -22.07 22.65 -11.33
CA ASN A 24 -23.46 22.55 -11.74
C ASN A 24 -23.55 22.01 -13.18
N GLY A 25 -24.25 20.89 -13.35
CA GLY A 25 -24.46 20.21 -14.63
C GLY A 25 -25.93 19.81 -14.77
N LYS A 26 -26.45 19.77 -16.00
CA LYS A 26 -27.86 19.41 -16.26
C LYS A 26 -28.12 17.93 -16.02
N SER A 27 -27.16 17.08 -16.40
CA SER A 27 -27.17 15.63 -16.19
C SER A 27 -26.13 15.26 -15.13
N ILE A 28 -26.22 14.06 -14.59
CA ILE A 28 -25.18 13.50 -13.74
C ILE A 28 -24.03 12.94 -14.59
N GLU A 29 -22.83 13.44 -14.33
CA GLU A 29 -21.59 12.94 -14.91
C GLU A 29 -20.60 12.67 -13.79
N VAL A 30 -19.96 11.50 -13.80
CA VAL A 30 -18.98 11.11 -12.77
C VAL A 30 -17.70 10.68 -13.47
N ARG A 31 -16.61 11.36 -13.16
CA ARG A 31 -15.25 11.00 -13.56
C ARG A 31 -14.47 10.59 -12.32
N LEU A 32 -14.00 9.34 -12.31
CA LEU A 32 -13.21 8.77 -11.22
C LEU A 32 -11.75 8.65 -11.67
N ARG A 33 -10.82 8.97 -10.77
CA ARG A 33 -9.40 8.65 -10.90
C ARG A 33 -9.00 7.79 -9.71
N LEU A 34 -8.66 6.53 -9.98
CA LEU A 34 -8.25 5.56 -8.99
C LEU A 34 -6.77 5.21 -9.21
N PRO A 35 -6.01 4.92 -8.14
CA PRO A 35 -4.64 4.44 -8.27
C PRO A 35 -4.64 3.02 -8.85
N GLN A 36 -3.49 2.61 -9.38
CA GLN A 36 -3.31 1.28 -9.96
C GLN A 36 -3.69 0.21 -8.93
N GLY A 37 -4.42 -0.80 -9.38
CA GLY A 37 -4.83 -1.91 -8.54
C GLY A 37 -6.10 -1.63 -7.72
N PHE A 38 -6.76 -0.48 -7.87
CA PHE A 38 -8.05 -0.15 -7.21
C PHE A 38 -9.22 0.02 -8.20
N GLU A 39 -9.03 -0.31 -9.47
CA GLU A 39 -10.02 -0.12 -10.55
C GLU A 39 -11.35 -0.84 -10.28
N ARG A 40 -11.30 -1.97 -9.55
CA ARG A 40 -12.49 -2.72 -9.11
C ARG A 40 -13.48 -1.89 -8.28
N LEU A 41 -13.05 -0.81 -7.63
CA LEU A 41 -13.89 0.05 -6.81
C LEU A 41 -14.73 1.03 -7.63
N GLU A 42 -14.38 1.24 -8.90
CA GLU A 42 -15.04 2.24 -9.75
C GLU A 42 -16.56 2.07 -9.80
N PRO A 43 -17.13 0.87 -10.04
CA PRO A 43 -18.58 0.69 -10.14
C PRO A 43 -19.30 1.05 -8.83
N ALA A 44 -18.73 0.67 -7.68
CA ALA A 44 -19.31 0.94 -6.36
C ALA A 44 -19.32 2.44 -6.05
N VAL A 45 -18.19 3.12 -6.23
CA VAL A 45 -18.07 4.57 -6.00
C VAL A 45 -19.03 5.35 -6.90
N ARG A 46 -19.08 5.00 -8.20
CA ARG A 46 -19.99 5.62 -9.16
C ARG A 46 -21.44 5.47 -8.74
N GLN A 47 -21.84 4.27 -8.32
CA GLN A 47 -23.20 4.00 -7.87
C GLN A 47 -23.55 4.82 -6.62
N THR A 48 -22.64 4.97 -5.67
CA THR A 48 -22.85 5.79 -4.46
C THR A 48 -23.13 7.25 -4.80
N ILE A 49 -22.36 7.84 -5.74
CA ILE A 49 -22.59 9.22 -6.18
C ILE A 49 -23.94 9.33 -6.90
N GLN A 50 -24.26 8.40 -7.81
CA GLN A 50 -25.50 8.41 -8.59
C GLN A 50 -26.76 8.16 -7.76
N LYS A 51 -26.66 7.44 -6.64
CA LYS A 51 -27.75 7.28 -5.68
C LYS A 51 -28.05 8.56 -4.90
N ARG A 52 -27.04 9.42 -4.69
CA ARG A 52 -27.17 10.63 -3.87
C ARG A 52 -27.50 11.89 -4.69
N PHE A 53 -27.08 11.94 -5.95
CA PHE A 53 -27.24 13.11 -6.80
C PHE A 53 -27.90 12.74 -8.13
N SER A 54 -28.84 13.57 -8.59
CA SER A 54 -29.51 13.41 -9.89
C SER A 54 -28.94 14.29 -11.00
N ARG A 55 -28.12 15.30 -10.64
CA ARG A 55 -27.50 16.26 -11.56
C ARG A 55 -26.13 16.73 -11.04
N GLY A 56 -25.27 17.16 -11.94
CA GLY A 56 -23.94 17.71 -11.62
C GLY A 56 -22.81 16.92 -12.26
N ASN A 57 -21.69 17.58 -12.51
CA ASN A 57 -20.47 16.92 -12.96
C ASN A 57 -19.51 16.81 -11.77
N PHE A 58 -19.15 15.57 -11.43
CA PHE A 58 -18.29 15.20 -10.31
C PHE A 58 -16.97 14.65 -10.82
N GLN A 59 -15.87 15.17 -10.29
CA GLN A 59 -14.53 14.63 -10.46
C GLN A 59 -14.06 14.17 -9.07
N ALA A 60 -13.93 12.86 -8.88
CA ALA A 60 -13.42 12.29 -7.64
C ALA A 60 -12.10 11.55 -7.89
N THR A 61 -11.12 11.81 -7.02
CA THR A 61 -9.80 11.18 -7.04
C THR A 61 -9.58 10.45 -5.72
N LEU A 62 -9.19 9.18 -5.81
CA LEU A 62 -8.71 8.39 -4.70
C LEU A 62 -7.18 8.39 -4.71
N THR A 63 -6.59 8.58 -3.54
CA THR A 63 -5.17 8.35 -3.29
C THR A 63 -5.05 7.37 -2.15
N VAL A 64 -4.30 6.28 -2.37
CA VAL A 64 -3.94 5.31 -1.33
C VAL A 64 -2.42 5.29 -1.21
N GLY A 65 -1.91 5.43 0.00
CA GLY A 65 -0.50 5.36 0.31
C GLY A 65 -0.28 4.64 1.63
N ARG A 66 0.96 4.70 2.14
CA ARG A 66 1.24 4.25 3.52
C ARG A 66 0.98 5.38 4.49
N ALA A 67 0.44 5.06 5.66
CA ALA A 67 0.27 6.00 6.75
C ALA A 67 1.65 6.42 7.28
N ALA A 68 1.79 7.71 7.62
CA ALA A 68 3.03 8.22 8.19
C ALA A 68 3.29 7.52 9.53
N GLY A 69 4.46 6.88 9.68
CA GLY A 69 4.84 6.17 10.91
C GLY A 69 4.78 4.65 10.82
N HIS A 70 4.15 4.07 9.78
CA HIS A 70 4.31 2.65 9.47
C HIS A 70 5.62 2.42 8.70
N GLN A 71 6.74 2.44 9.44
CA GLN A 71 8.01 1.93 8.90
C GLN A 71 7.87 0.41 8.78
N VAL A 72 8.02 -0.11 7.57
CA VAL A 72 8.15 -1.54 7.36
C VAL A 72 9.40 -1.98 8.10
N GLN A 73 9.23 -2.68 9.22
CA GLN A 73 10.36 -3.23 9.92
C GLN A 73 10.95 -4.34 9.04
N PRO A 74 12.24 -4.27 8.69
CA PRO A 74 12.86 -5.34 7.93
C PRO A 74 12.80 -6.62 8.76
N VAL A 75 12.39 -7.70 8.11
CA VAL A 75 12.35 -9.03 8.72
C VAL A 75 13.64 -9.74 8.33
N VAL A 76 14.33 -10.30 9.32
CA VAL A 76 15.52 -11.10 9.10
C VAL A 76 15.13 -12.57 9.13
N ASN A 77 15.51 -13.33 8.11
CA ASN A 77 15.44 -14.78 8.15
C ASN A 77 16.55 -15.31 9.05
N GLU A 78 16.26 -15.42 10.36
CA GLU A 78 17.26 -15.80 11.37
C GLU A 78 17.87 -17.19 11.13
N ALA A 79 17.06 -18.14 10.66
CA ALA A 79 17.54 -19.49 10.37
C ALA A 79 18.58 -19.46 9.25
N PHE A 80 18.26 -18.78 8.15
CA PHE A 80 19.17 -18.67 7.01
C PHE A 80 20.42 -17.83 7.34
N LEU A 81 20.26 -16.74 8.09
CA LEU A 81 21.38 -15.93 8.58
C LEU A 81 22.34 -16.77 9.44
N LYS A 82 21.81 -17.61 10.33
CA LYS A 82 22.62 -18.47 11.20
C LYS A 82 23.42 -19.50 10.39
N ASP A 83 22.81 -20.09 9.36
CA ASP A 83 23.48 -21.04 8.47
C ASP A 83 24.62 -20.36 7.69
N LEU A 84 24.37 -19.15 7.17
CA LEU A 84 25.36 -18.35 6.45
C LEU A 84 26.52 -17.89 7.36
N ALA A 85 26.22 -17.45 8.57
CA ALA A 85 27.24 -17.08 9.55
C ALA A 85 28.12 -18.30 9.92
N GLY A 86 27.52 -19.48 10.07
CA GLY A 86 28.25 -20.73 10.29
C GLY A 86 29.15 -21.13 9.12
N LEU A 87 28.68 -20.94 7.88
CA LEU A 87 29.49 -21.15 6.67
C LEU A 87 30.68 -20.18 6.61
N ALA A 88 30.44 -18.89 6.83
CA ALA A 88 31.48 -17.87 6.84
C ALA A 88 32.58 -18.16 7.86
N LYS A 89 32.19 -18.59 9.07
CA LYS A 89 33.14 -18.99 10.12
C LYS A 89 34.01 -20.17 9.70
N ARG A 90 33.44 -21.20 9.06
CA ARG A 90 34.22 -22.35 8.56
C ARG A 90 35.22 -21.95 7.48
N LEU A 91 34.84 -21.03 6.58
CA LEU A 91 35.75 -20.53 5.54
C LEU A 91 36.93 -19.78 6.16
N GLN A 92 36.67 -18.95 7.17
CA GLN A 92 37.71 -18.26 7.92
C GLN A 92 38.69 -19.26 8.56
N GLU A 93 38.18 -20.29 9.24
CA GLU A 93 39.00 -21.30 9.91
C GLU A 93 39.82 -22.17 8.94
N GLN A 94 39.25 -22.52 7.77
CA GLN A 94 39.90 -23.42 6.81
C GLN A 94 40.88 -22.72 5.87
N PHE A 95 40.57 -21.49 5.45
CA PHE A 95 41.29 -20.80 4.38
C PHE A 95 41.94 -19.48 4.83
N GLY A 96 41.78 -19.08 6.10
CA GLY A 96 42.35 -17.85 6.63
C GLY A 96 41.78 -16.56 6.01
N VAL A 97 40.59 -16.64 5.42
CA VAL A 97 39.91 -15.48 4.81
C VAL A 97 39.43 -14.51 5.89
N ALA A 98 39.18 -13.26 5.50
CA ALA A 98 38.62 -12.25 6.40
C ALA A 98 37.23 -12.68 6.95
N PRO A 99 36.90 -12.32 8.20
CA PRO A 99 35.57 -12.58 8.77
C PRO A 99 34.47 -11.90 7.95
N ALA A 100 33.30 -12.54 7.89
CA ALA A 100 32.11 -11.88 7.35
C ALA A 100 31.66 -10.73 8.25
N THR A 101 31.22 -9.63 7.63
CA THR A 101 30.67 -8.46 8.33
C THR A 101 29.13 -8.57 8.45
N ALA A 102 28.56 -7.90 9.44
CA ALA A 102 27.10 -7.85 9.61
C ALA A 102 26.41 -7.31 8.35
N ASP A 103 26.91 -6.21 7.79
CA ASP A 103 26.42 -5.63 6.54
C ASP A 103 26.51 -6.61 5.37
N GLY A 104 27.61 -7.36 5.27
CA GLY A 104 27.82 -8.35 4.22
C GLY A 104 26.84 -9.51 4.31
N LEU A 105 26.50 -9.95 5.52
CA LEU A 105 25.52 -11.01 5.74
C LEU A 105 24.08 -10.52 5.47
N LEU A 106 23.74 -9.33 5.95
CA LEU A 106 22.40 -8.74 5.75
C LEU A 106 22.14 -8.37 4.27
N ALA A 107 23.17 -8.10 3.48
CA ALA A 107 23.04 -7.83 2.06
C ALA A 107 22.74 -9.08 1.20
N LEU A 108 22.83 -10.29 1.78
CA LEU A 108 22.56 -11.53 1.05
C LEU A 108 21.06 -11.69 0.77
N ARG A 109 20.72 -12.00 -0.48
CA ARG A 109 19.34 -12.21 -0.92
C ARG A 109 18.67 -13.29 -0.05
N GLY A 110 17.53 -12.97 0.54
CA GLY A 110 16.76 -13.87 1.42
C GLY A 110 17.18 -13.84 2.89
N VAL A 111 18.17 -13.03 3.27
CA VAL A 111 18.50 -12.75 4.68
C VAL A 111 17.67 -11.59 5.20
N LEU A 112 17.67 -10.47 4.49
CA LEU A 112 16.88 -9.28 4.81
C LEU A 112 15.73 -9.18 3.83
N ASP A 113 14.53 -9.42 4.32
CA ASP A 113 13.31 -9.22 3.54
C ASP A 113 12.57 -8.00 4.08
N ILE A 114 12.23 -7.08 3.19
CA ILE A 114 11.21 -6.08 3.48
C ILE A 114 9.91 -6.82 3.21
N PRO A 115 9.09 -7.15 4.21
CA PRO A 115 7.85 -7.88 3.96
C PRO A 115 7.03 -7.09 2.95
N GLU A 116 6.92 -7.63 1.73
CA GLU A 116 5.80 -7.34 0.88
C GLU A 116 4.61 -7.86 1.67
N THR A 117 3.77 -6.96 2.17
CA THR A 117 2.46 -7.33 2.70
C THR A 117 1.79 -8.17 1.63
N ILE A 118 1.73 -9.48 1.84
CA ILE A 118 0.95 -10.39 1.01
C ILE A 118 -0.48 -9.90 1.20
N GLU A 119 -1.00 -9.15 0.23
CA GLU A 119 -2.40 -8.73 0.22
C GLU A 119 -3.23 -9.99 0.05
N THR A 120 -3.68 -10.57 1.16
CA THR A 120 -4.69 -11.61 1.12
C THR A 120 -5.98 -11.02 0.57
N GLU A 121 -6.82 -11.84 -0.06
CA GLU A 121 -8.10 -11.36 -0.59
C GLU A 121 -8.98 -10.78 0.53
N GLU A 122 -8.84 -11.29 1.76
CA GLU A 122 -9.50 -10.76 2.95
C GLU A 122 -8.98 -9.37 3.34
N ALA A 123 -7.67 -9.15 3.34
CA ALA A 123 -7.08 -7.84 3.63
C ALA A 123 -7.48 -6.80 2.58
N ARG A 124 -7.50 -7.22 1.31
CA ARG A 124 -7.96 -6.42 0.18
C ARG A 124 -9.43 -6.02 0.32
N ALA A 125 -10.31 -6.96 0.65
CA ALA A 125 -11.73 -6.69 0.87
C ALA A 125 -11.96 -5.76 2.07
N ALA A 126 -11.16 -5.90 3.13
CA ALA A 126 -11.25 -5.03 4.30
C ALA A 126 -10.82 -3.59 3.99
N LEU A 127 -9.72 -3.42 3.23
CA LEU A 127 -9.28 -2.11 2.75
C LEU A 127 -10.32 -1.46 1.82
N ASP A 128 -10.92 -2.24 0.93
CA ASP A 128 -12.01 -1.77 0.07
C ASP A 128 -13.20 -1.25 0.87
N GLY A 129 -13.58 -1.98 1.93
CA GLY A 129 -14.60 -1.54 2.88
C GLY A 129 -14.26 -0.21 3.53
N ALA A 130 -13.00 -0.02 3.94
CA ALA A 130 -12.54 1.24 4.53
C ALA A 130 -12.52 2.41 3.51
N ILE A 131 -12.22 2.15 2.24
CA ILE A 131 -12.23 3.16 1.17
C ILE A 131 -13.65 3.62 0.82
N LEU A 132 -14.64 2.72 0.96
CA LEU A 132 -16.04 2.95 0.58
C LEU A 132 -16.93 3.47 1.73
N ALA A 133 -16.43 3.50 2.96
CA ALA A 133 -17.14 3.97 4.14
C ALA A 133 -17.42 5.49 4.10
#